data_AF-A0A958G8S4-F1
#
_entry.id   AF-A0A958G8S4-F1
#
_cell.length_a   1.000
_cell.length_b   1.000
_cell.length_c   1.000
_cell.angle_alpha   90.00
_cell.angle_beta   90.00
_cell.angle_gamma   90.00
#
_symmetry.space_group_name_H-M   'P 1'
#
loop_
_entity.id
_entity.type
_entity.pdbx_description
1 polymer ?
#
loop_
_entity_poly.entity_id
_entity_poly.type
_entity_poly.pdbx_seq_one_letter_code
_entity_poly.pdbx_strand_id
1 'polypeptide(L)'
;DRLFSYLEQAERQVFALENDLHILEKSMVRQCISVFKSVIGPINEKRTGFSALECLRKLARNQAKALECEVSAGFLMEMIQLFRGVIGRTDIYREDDRLRRDIPEFLAKKGREAALLRTAMLEDLGGTMAKYFRKYPSGLETEITGWRKENRRRILQYFGGSETDWQNYQWQLKNVIRDPAPLLKLIEMTVEQKASIEKAIAHRIPFGITPYYLSLMDSKIGIGYDHAIRAQVIPPKEYVDIMATHRQERSSMFDFMGEHDTSPVELITRRYPDIAILKPFNTCAQICVYCQRNWEIERCLDPKAMAGRELIAQALAWLDEHPSVGDVLITGGDPLIMKDAQLEKI
;
A
#
# COMPACT_ATOMS: atom_id res chain seq x y z
N ASP A 1 -31.67 28.59 -4.76
CA ASP A 1 -32.66 28.60 -5.86
C ASP A 1 -32.05 28.82 -7.24
N ARG A 2 -31.55 30.02 -7.59
CA ARG A 2 -31.01 30.30 -8.94
C ARG A 2 -29.97 29.28 -9.44
N LEU A 3 -29.07 28.83 -8.56
CA LEU A 3 -28.07 27.82 -8.90
C LEU A 3 -28.70 26.45 -9.19
N PHE A 4 -29.69 26.02 -8.40
CA PHE A 4 -30.40 24.77 -8.64
C PHE A 4 -31.16 24.80 -9.98
N SER A 5 -31.83 25.92 -10.29
CA SER A 5 -32.49 26.10 -11.58
C SER A 5 -31.50 26.03 -12.75
N TYR A 6 -30.32 26.64 -12.62
CA TYR A 6 -29.25 26.51 -13.62
C TYR A 6 -28.81 25.05 -13.80
N LEU A 7 -28.59 24.32 -12.71
CA LEU A 7 -28.17 22.92 -12.77
C LEU A 7 -29.23 22.01 -13.41
N GLU A 8 -30.51 22.24 -13.13
CA GLU A 8 -31.61 21.53 -13.79
C GLU A 8 -31.70 21.86 -15.28
N GLN A 9 -31.47 23.12 -15.66
CA GLN A 9 -31.42 23.52 -17.06
C GLN A 9 -30.25 22.87 -17.79
N ALA A 10 -29.06 22.87 -17.19
CA ALA A 10 -27.88 22.21 -17.73
C ALA A 10 -28.12 20.69 -17.90
N GLU A 11 -28.75 20.05 -16.91
CA GLU A 11 -29.13 18.64 -16.97
C GLU A 11 -30.10 18.34 -18.12
N ARG A 12 -31.08 19.23 -18.36
CA ARG A 12 -32.01 19.09 -19.51
C ARG A 12 -31.31 19.29 -20.84
N GLN A 13 -30.36 20.22 -20.94
CA GLN A 13 -29.61 20.49 -22.17
C GLN A 13 -28.79 19.28 -22.65
N VAL A 14 -28.40 18.37 -21.76
CA VAL A 14 -27.75 17.10 -22.11
C VAL A 14 -28.61 16.24 -23.04
N PHE A 15 -29.94 16.34 -22.93
CA PHE A 15 -30.90 15.58 -23.72
C PHE A 15 -31.42 16.33 -24.96
N ALA A 16 -30.92 17.54 -25.23
CA ALA A 16 -31.31 18.28 -26.43
C ALA A 16 -30.83 17.55 -27.70
N LEU A 17 -31.64 17.60 -28.77
CA LEU A 17 -31.30 16.98 -30.06
C LEU A 17 -29.99 17.55 -30.65
N GLU A 18 -29.75 18.84 -30.42
CA GLU A 18 -28.58 19.59 -30.88
C GLU A 18 -27.31 19.28 -30.05
N ASN A 19 -27.42 18.52 -28.96
CA ASN A 19 -26.29 18.26 -28.07
C ASN A 19 -25.41 17.13 -28.63
N ASP A 20 -24.22 17.50 -29.08
CA ASP A 20 -23.21 16.66 -29.72
C ASP A 20 -22.24 15.99 -28.75
N LEU A 21 -22.45 16.12 -27.43
CA LEU A 21 -21.58 15.47 -26.45
C LEU A 21 -21.64 13.94 -26.60
N HIS A 22 -20.48 13.30 -26.50
CA HIS A 22 -20.36 11.85 -26.45
C HIS A 22 -21.24 11.26 -25.32
N ILE A 23 -21.80 10.07 -25.52
CA ILE A 23 -22.77 9.48 -24.58
C ILE A 23 -22.24 9.32 -23.15
N LEU A 24 -20.95 9.01 -23.00
CA LEU A 24 -20.29 8.94 -21.70
C LEU A 24 -20.09 10.32 -21.06
N GLU A 25 -19.85 11.36 -21.88
CA GLU A 25 -19.78 12.75 -21.41
C GLU A 25 -21.16 13.20 -20.92
N LYS A 26 -22.23 12.86 -21.65
CA LYS A 26 -23.61 13.11 -21.22
C LYS A 26 -23.92 12.46 -19.87
N SER A 27 -23.48 11.22 -19.67
CA SER A 27 -23.60 10.54 -18.37
C SER A 27 -22.81 11.26 -17.28
N MET A 28 -21.58 11.70 -17.59
CA MET A 28 -20.70 12.40 -16.66
C MET A 28 -21.29 13.73 -16.20
N VAL A 29 -21.83 14.54 -17.12
CA VAL A 29 -22.50 15.81 -16.80
C VAL A 29 -23.60 15.60 -15.76
N ARG A 30 -24.48 14.60 -15.97
CA ARG A 30 -25.57 14.28 -15.04
C ARG A 30 -25.05 13.87 -13.67
N GLN A 31 -24.00 13.05 -13.64
CA GLN A 31 -23.40 12.62 -12.39
C GLN A 31 -22.74 13.79 -11.64
N CYS A 32 -21.98 14.65 -12.34
CA CYS A 32 -21.40 15.86 -11.77
C CYS A 32 -22.47 16.81 -11.22
N ILE A 33 -23.58 17.00 -11.94
CA ILE A 33 -24.72 17.80 -11.45
C ILE A 33 -25.31 17.19 -10.18
N SER A 34 -25.54 15.88 -10.14
CA SER A 34 -26.06 15.19 -8.96
C SER A 34 -25.12 15.33 -7.76
N VAL A 35 -23.81 15.13 -7.97
CA VAL A 35 -22.79 15.28 -6.93
C VAL A 35 -22.76 16.73 -6.43
N PHE A 36 -22.76 17.71 -7.32
CA PHE A 36 -22.72 19.11 -6.93
C PHE A 36 -23.97 19.54 -6.15
N LYS A 37 -25.18 19.12 -6.60
CA LYS A 37 -26.43 19.31 -5.85
C LYS A 37 -26.35 18.73 -4.44
N SER A 38 -25.70 17.57 -4.28
CA SER A 38 -25.47 16.95 -2.97
C SER A 38 -24.51 17.79 -2.12
N VAL A 39 -23.37 18.24 -2.67
CA VAL A 39 -22.37 19.06 -1.96
C VAL A 39 -22.97 20.35 -1.40
N ILE A 40 -23.83 21.03 -2.18
CA ILE A 40 -24.50 22.28 -1.76
C ILE A 40 -25.86 22.04 -1.08
N GLY A 41 -26.19 20.78 -0.78
CA GLY A 41 -27.48 20.39 -0.22
C GLY A 41 -27.63 20.82 1.24
N PRO A 42 -28.75 21.46 1.64
CA PRO A 42 -28.95 21.95 3.01
C PRO A 42 -28.79 20.87 4.09
N ILE A 43 -29.16 19.62 3.78
CA ILE A 43 -29.00 18.48 4.69
C ILE A 43 -27.53 18.15 4.96
N ASN A 44 -26.67 18.28 3.94
CA ASN A 44 -25.26 17.99 4.06
C ASN A 44 -24.54 19.14 4.75
N GLU A 45 -24.88 20.40 4.43
CA GLU A 45 -24.38 21.57 5.17
C GLU A 45 -24.71 21.48 6.66
N LYS A 46 -25.94 21.06 7.01
CA LYS A 46 -26.33 20.83 8.41
C LYS A 46 -25.50 19.74 9.08
N ARG A 47 -25.17 18.66 8.38
CA ARG A 47 -24.39 17.52 8.91
C ARG A 47 -22.91 17.84 9.07
N THR A 48 -22.34 18.61 8.15
CA THR A 48 -20.92 18.98 8.16
C THR A 48 -20.66 20.23 9.01
N GLY A 49 -21.70 21.03 9.30
CA GLY A 49 -21.54 22.35 9.89
C GLY A 49 -20.84 23.35 8.97
N PHE A 50 -20.71 23.04 7.68
CA PHE A 50 -19.96 23.83 6.70
C PHE A 50 -20.74 24.00 5.41
N SER A 51 -20.88 25.26 4.94
CA SER A 51 -21.50 25.58 3.66
C SER A 51 -20.46 25.72 2.56
N ALA A 52 -20.34 24.67 1.73
CA ALA A 52 -19.53 24.71 0.52
C ALA A 52 -19.99 25.82 -0.44
N LEU A 53 -21.31 26.04 -0.54
CA LEU A 53 -21.89 27.07 -1.39
C LEU A 53 -21.48 28.48 -0.94
N GLU A 54 -21.54 28.77 0.36
CA GLU A 54 -21.16 30.07 0.90
C GLU A 54 -19.66 30.31 0.75
N CYS A 55 -18.84 29.29 1.01
CA CYS A 55 -17.39 29.32 0.77
C CYS A 55 -17.08 29.69 -0.70
N LEU A 56 -17.66 28.96 -1.65
CA LEU A 56 -17.48 29.21 -3.09
C LEU A 56 -17.98 30.59 -3.51
N ARG A 57 -19.10 31.06 -2.94
CA ARG A 57 -19.66 32.39 -3.21
C ARG A 57 -18.73 33.50 -2.73
N LYS A 58 -18.17 33.39 -1.53
CA LYS A 58 -17.20 34.34 -0.96
C LYS A 58 -15.91 34.36 -1.78
N LEU A 59 -15.39 33.19 -2.15
CA LEU A 59 -14.22 33.06 -3.01
C LEU A 59 -14.43 33.74 -4.37
N ALA A 60 -15.56 33.48 -5.04
CA ALA A 60 -15.90 34.07 -6.34
C ALA A 60 -16.03 35.61 -6.30
N ARG A 61 -16.23 36.20 -5.10
CA ARG A 61 -16.34 37.66 -4.89
C ARG A 61 -15.06 38.29 -4.35
N ASN A 62 -13.94 37.57 -4.38
CA ASN A 62 -12.66 38.00 -3.80
C ASN A 62 -12.74 38.30 -2.28
N GLN A 63 -13.63 37.61 -1.56
CA GLN A 63 -13.84 37.76 -0.11
C GLN A 63 -13.15 36.65 0.69
N ALA A 64 -11.95 36.22 0.25
CA ALA A 64 -11.22 35.12 0.89
C ALA A 64 -10.92 35.37 2.39
N LYS A 65 -10.73 36.64 2.78
CA LYS A 65 -10.51 37.04 4.19
C LYS A 65 -11.73 36.84 5.10
N ALA A 66 -12.92 36.63 4.53
CA ALA A 66 -14.18 36.43 5.26
C ALA A 66 -14.59 34.95 5.36
N LEU A 67 -13.69 34.03 5.00
CA LEU A 67 -13.91 32.60 5.12
C LEU A 67 -13.71 32.13 6.56
N GLU A 68 -14.53 31.18 6.98
CA GLU A 68 -14.48 30.59 8.33
C GLU A 68 -13.41 29.49 8.44
N CYS A 69 -12.88 29.02 7.31
CA CYS A 69 -11.85 28.00 7.25
C CYS A 69 -10.83 28.30 6.14
N GLU A 70 -9.63 27.75 6.29
CA GLU A 70 -8.65 27.71 5.21
C GLU A 70 -9.14 26.78 4.09
N VAL A 71 -8.91 27.18 2.83
CA VAL A 71 -9.33 26.42 1.66
C VAL A 71 -8.11 25.78 1.03
N SER A 72 -8.09 24.44 0.99
CA SER A 72 -6.98 23.70 0.40
C SER A 72 -6.99 23.77 -1.13
N ALA A 73 -5.81 23.62 -1.74
CA ALA A 73 -5.71 23.46 -3.20
C ALA A 73 -6.53 22.25 -3.70
N GLY A 74 -6.61 21.17 -2.91
CA GLY A 74 -7.41 19.99 -3.23
C GLY A 74 -8.89 20.31 -3.39
N PHE A 75 -9.48 21.02 -2.43
CA PHE A 75 -10.89 21.44 -2.52
C PHE A 75 -11.17 22.27 -3.78
N LEU A 76 -10.30 23.25 -4.09
CA LEU A 76 -10.45 24.08 -5.28
C LEU A 76 -10.37 23.24 -6.56
N MET A 77 -9.42 22.31 -6.64
CA MET A 77 -9.27 21.42 -7.78
C MET A 77 -10.49 20.53 -7.97
N GLU A 78 -11.05 19.96 -6.89
CA GLU A 78 -12.29 19.17 -6.97
C GLU A 78 -13.45 20.01 -7.51
N MET A 79 -13.65 21.23 -7.01
CA MET A 79 -14.74 22.09 -7.45
C MET A 79 -14.56 22.56 -8.90
N ILE A 80 -13.32 22.88 -9.31
CA ILE A 80 -13.02 23.22 -10.71
C ILE A 80 -13.37 22.06 -11.65
N GLN A 81 -12.94 20.83 -11.33
CA GLN A 81 -13.23 19.67 -12.17
C GLN A 81 -14.72 19.31 -12.15
N LEU A 82 -15.39 19.46 -11.01
CA LEU A 82 -16.82 19.26 -10.88
C LEU A 82 -17.60 20.27 -11.75
N PHE A 83 -17.20 21.54 -11.77
CA PHE A 83 -17.82 22.56 -12.63
C PHE A 83 -17.57 22.29 -14.10
N ARG A 84 -16.35 21.87 -14.47
CA ARG A 84 -16.03 21.41 -15.83
C ARG A 84 -16.94 20.25 -16.25
N GLY A 85 -17.18 19.30 -15.34
CA GLY A 85 -18.13 18.22 -15.56
C GLY A 85 -19.56 18.70 -15.75
N VAL A 86 -20.04 19.61 -14.90
CA VAL A 86 -21.39 20.20 -15.02
C VAL A 86 -21.62 20.87 -16.38
N ILE A 87 -20.59 21.49 -16.97
CA ILE A 87 -20.69 22.17 -18.27
C ILE A 87 -20.26 21.30 -19.47
N GLY A 88 -20.00 20.00 -19.28
CA GLY A 88 -19.62 19.08 -20.35
C GLY A 88 -18.23 19.32 -20.95
N ARG A 89 -17.30 19.84 -20.13
CA ARG A 89 -15.90 20.13 -20.50
C ARG A 89 -14.92 19.32 -19.65
N THR A 90 -15.21 18.04 -19.42
CA THR A 90 -14.24 17.17 -18.72
C THR A 90 -13.02 16.86 -19.59
N ASP A 91 -13.17 16.98 -20.91
CA ASP A 91 -12.17 16.60 -21.91
C ASP A 91 -11.74 15.12 -21.82
N ILE A 92 -12.57 14.25 -21.20
CA ILE A 92 -12.30 12.82 -21.06
C ILE A 92 -12.76 12.04 -22.30
N TYR A 93 -13.91 12.42 -22.88
CA TYR A 93 -14.57 11.65 -23.95
C TYR A 93 -14.93 12.48 -25.20
N ARG A 94 -14.17 13.56 -25.50
CA ARG A 94 -14.45 14.38 -26.69
C ARG A 94 -14.03 13.63 -27.96
N GLU A 95 -14.84 13.75 -29.00
CA GLU A 95 -14.61 13.13 -30.31
C GLU A 95 -13.45 13.80 -31.10
N ASP A 96 -12.70 14.74 -30.49
CA ASP A 96 -11.59 15.47 -31.15
C ASP A 96 -10.20 15.17 -30.53
N ASP A 97 -9.50 14.31 -31.26
CA ASP A 97 -8.08 14.20 -31.58
C ASP A 97 -6.94 13.80 -30.63
N ARG A 98 -7.02 13.76 -29.28
CA ARG A 98 -5.78 13.39 -28.52
C ARG A 98 -5.88 12.40 -27.37
N LEU A 99 -7.07 11.96 -26.97
CA LEU A 99 -7.27 10.84 -26.04
C LEU A 99 -8.58 10.11 -26.40
N ARG A 100 -8.56 9.38 -27.52
CA ARG A 100 -9.75 8.73 -28.09
C ARG A 100 -10.22 7.54 -27.23
N ARG A 101 -11.48 7.58 -26.81
CA ARG A 101 -12.28 6.38 -26.49
C ARG A 101 -13.57 6.45 -27.31
N ASP A 102 -13.43 6.42 -28.62
CA ASP A 102 -14.57 6.25 -29.52
C ASP A 102 -15.24 4.90 -29.23
N ILE A 103 -16.53 4.78 -29.56
CA ILE A 103 -17.25 3.51 -29.45
C ILE A 103 -16.46 2.47 -30.27
N PRO A 104 -15.95 1.38 -29.67
CA PRO A 104 -15.10 0.46 -30.39
C PRO A 104 -15.82 -0.16 -31.59
N GLU A 105 -15.23 -0.05 -32.78
CA GLU A 105 -15.83 -0.48 -34.05
C GLU A 105 -16.26 -1.95 -34.01
N PHE A 106 -15.55 -2.80 -33.27
CA PHE A 106 -15.88 -4.21 -33.11
C PHE A 106 -17.28 -4.46 -32.52
N LEU A 107 -17.86 -3.50 -31.79
CA LEU A 107 -19.22 -3.63 -31.23
C LEU A 107 -20.31 -3.61 -32.31
N ALA A 108 -20.05 -2.96 -33.45
CA ALA A 108 -20.98 -2.91 -34.58
C ALA A 108 -20.88 -4.16 -35.49
N LYS A 109 -19.91 -5.04 -35.23
CA LYS A 109 -19.61 -6.23 -36.05
C LYS A 109 -19.92 -7.52 -35.27
N LYS A 110 -19.92 -8.67 -35.96
CA LYS A 110 -20.10 -10.00 -35.35
C LYS A 110 -19.09 -11.01 -35.88
N GLY A 111 -18.87 -12.09 -35.14
CA GLY A 111 -18.02 -13.20 -35.57
C GLY A 111 -16.56 -12.83 -35.74
N ARG A 112 -15.90 -13.39 -36.77
CA ARG A 112 -14.45 -13.25 -37.00
C ARG A 112 -14.03 -11.80 -37.25
N GLU A 113 -14.85 -11.01 -37.93
CA GLU A 113 -14.57 -9.60 -38.22
C GLU A 113 -14.46 -8.79 -36.91
N ALA A 114 -15.44 -8.93 -36.00
CA ALA A 114 -15.39 -8.30 -34.68
C ALA A 114 -14.17 -8.76 -33.87
N ALA A 115 -13.84 -10.05 -33.92
CA ALA A 115 -12.68 -10.59 -33.20
C ALA A 115 -11.36 -9.97 -33.70
N LEU A 116 -11.17 -9.82 -35.01
CA LEU A 116 -9.96 -9.21 -35.58
C LEU A 116 -9.83 -7.74 -35.19
N LEU A 117 -10.92 -6.96 -35.27
CA LEU A 117 -10.93 -5.56 -34.85
C LEU A 117 -10.63 -5.42 -33.35
N ARG A 118 -11.21 -6.29 -32.51
CA ARG A 118 -10.94 -6.31 -31.07
C ARG A 118 -9.48 -6.67 -30.79
N THR A 119 -8.91 -7.66 -31.48
CA THR A 119 -7.50 -8.01 -31.33
C THR A 119 -6.59 -6.84 -31.69
N ALA A 120 -6.82 -6.16 -32.82
CA ALA A 120 -6.03 -5.00 -33.21
C ALA A 120 -6.08 -3.88 -32.14
N MET A 121 -7.25 -3.62 -31.55
CA MET A 121 -7.39 -2.68 -30.44
C MET A 121 -6.62 -3.14 -29.18
N LEU A 122 -6.65 -4.43 -28.85
CA LEU A 122 -5.91 -4.97 -27.70
C LEU A 122 -4.39 -4.92 -27.91
N GLU A 123 -3.90 -5.08 -29.14
CA GLU A 123 -2.49 -4.90 -29.47
C GLU A 123 -2.04 -3.45 -29.24
N ASP A 124 -2.83 -2.45 -29.64
CA ASP A 124 -2.55 -1.03 -29.37
C ASP A 124 -2.56 -0.73 -27.87
N LEU A 125 -3.56 -1.25 -27.15
CA LEU A 125 -3.62 -1.14 -25.68
C LEU A 125 -2.42 -1.81 -25.02
N GLY A 126 -2.05 -3.01 -25.47
CA GLY A 126 -0.89 -3.77 -25.00
C GLY A 126 0.42 -3.02 -25.26
N GLY A 127 0.58 -2.41 -26.42
CA GLY A 127 1.73 -1.56 -26.75
C GLY A 127 1.82 -0.33 -25.84
N THR A 128 0.67 0.30 -25.55
CA THR A 128 0.58 1.39 -24.59
C THR A 128 0.96 0.94 -23.18
N MET A 129 0.39 -0.17 -22.70
CA MET A 129 0.74 -0.77 -21.40
C MET A 129 2.23 -1.07 -21.31
N ALA A 130 2.81 -1.72 -22.34
CA ALA A 130 4.24 -2.02 -22.40
C ALA A 130 5.11 -0.75 -22.38
N LYS A 131 4.68 0.33 -23.04
CA LYS A 131 5.36 1.64 -22.96
C LYS A 131 5.38 2.19 -21.54
N TYR A 132 4.28 2.07 -20.79
CA TYR A 132 4.24 2.51 -19.39
C TYR A 132 5.02 1.57 -18.48
N PHE A 133 4.93 0.25 -18.66
CA PHE A 133 5.69 -0.72 -17.86
C PHE A 133 7.20 -0.59 -18.07
N ARG A 134 7.68 -0.22 -19.26
CA ARG A 134 9.12 0.06 -19.49
C ARG A 134 9.69 1.17 -18.59
N LYS A 135 8.86 2.00 -17.96
CA LYS A 135 9.31 3.00 -16.98
C LYS A 135 9.68 2.37 -15.63
N TYR A 136 9.23 1.15 -15.36
CA TYR A 136 9.39 0.45 -14.10
C TYR A 136 10.08 -0.89 -14.35
N PRO A 137 11.39 -1.00 -14.10
CA PRO A 137 12.08 -2.27 -14.29
C PRO A 137 11.51 -3.35 -13.37
N SER A 138 11.35 -4.55 -13.92
CA SER A 138 10.80 -5.74 -13.25
C SER A 138 11.81 -6.42 -12.31
N GLY A 139 13.09 -6.05 -12.41
CA GLY A 139 14.20 -6.70 -11.72
C GLY A 139 14.69 -7.99 -12.40
N LEU A 140 14.08 -8.37 -13.52
CA LEU A 140 14.46 -9.53 -14.35
C LEU A 140 15.33 -9.13 -15.55
N GLU A 141 15.54 -7.82 -15.75
CA GLU A 141 16.41 -7.30 -16.79
C GLU A 141 17.85 -7.81 -16.61
N THR A 142 18.54 -8.09 -17.72
CA THR A 142 19.90 -8.66 -17.70
C THR A 142 20.88 -7.79 -16.91
N GLU A 143 20.73 -6.46 -16.98
CA GLU A 143 21.55 -5.51 -16.22
C GLU A 143 21.32 -5.64 -14.71
N ILE A 144 20.07 -5.64 -14.26
CA ILE A 144 19.72 -5.74 -12.84
C ILE A 144 20.11 -7.11 -12.26
N THR A 145 19.87 -8.18 -13.01
CA THR A 145 20.29 -9.53 -12.59
C THR A 145 21.82 -9.64 -12.50
N GLY A 146 22.55 -8.99 -13.41
CA GLY A 146 24.01 -8.85 -13.34
C GLY A 146 24.47 -8.12 -12.07
N TRP A 147 23.85 -6.98 -11.75
CA TRP A 147 24.16 -6.23 -10.53
C TRP A 147 23.86 -7.00 -9.24
N ARG A 148 22.74 -7.74 -9.20
CA ARG A 148 22.39 -8.58 -8.05
C ARG A 148 23.40 -9.71 -7.83
N LYS A 149 23.97 -10.28 -8.88
CA LYS A 149 25.08 -11.25 -8.78
C LYS A 149 26.33 -10.61 -8.17
N GLU A 150 26.64 -9.39 -8.57
CA GLU A 150 27.78 -8.65 -8.00
C GLU A 150 27.54 -8.27 -6.52
N ASN A 151 26.32 -7.83 -6.17
CA ASN A 151 25.92 -7.59 -4.80
C ASN A 151 26.06 -8.85 -3.94
N ARG A 152 25.60 -10.00 -4.43
CA ARG A 152 25.78 -11.29 -3.76
C ARG A 152 27.25 -11.56 -3.48
N ARG A 153 28.12 -11.44 -4.49
CA ARG A 153 29.56 -11.67 -4.35
C ARG A 153 30.18 -10.77 -3.29
N ARG A 154 29.83 -9.49 -3.27
CA ARG A 154 30.25 -8.52 -2.25
C ARG A 154 29.81 -8.94 -0.84
N ILE A 155 28.55 -9.35 -0.69
CA ILE A 155 27.97 -9.75 0.59
C ILE A 155 28.62 -11.04 1.09
N LEU A 156 28.81 -12.05 0.21
CA LEU A 156 29.52 -13.28 0.55
C LEU A 156 30.94 -13.00 1.00
N GLN A 157 31.69 -12.13 0.29
CA GLN A 157 33.04 -11.74 0.69
C GLN A 157 33.07 -11.09 2.07
N TYR A 158 32.10 -10.22 2.38
CA TYR A 158 32.02 -9.55 3.68
C TYR A 158 31.78 -10.52 4.84
N PHE A 159 30.90 -11.51 4.65
CA PHE A 159 30.57 -12.51 5.66
C PHE A 159 31.46 -13.75 5.63
N GLY A 160 32.43 -13.82 4.69
CA GLY A 160 33.28 -15.00 4.49
C GLY A 160 32.51 -16.25 4.05
N GLY A 161 31.45 -16.08 3.26
CA GLY A 161 30.61 -17.17 2.75
C GLY A 161 30.96 -17.59 1.32
N SER A 162 30.45 -18.76 0.93
CA SER A 162 30.53 -19.34 -0.41
C SER A 162 29.19 -19.30 -1.15
N GLU A 163 29.17 -19.62 -2.45
CA GLU A 163 27.89 -19.75 -3.19
C GLU A 163 26.99 -20.88 -2.65
N THR A 164 27.57 -21.94 -2.08
CA THR A 164 26.78 -22.99 -1.42
C THR A 164 26.15 -22.47 -0.12
N ASP A 165 26.84 -21.60 0.61
CA ASP A 165 26.28 -20.94 1.78
C ASP A 165 25.11 -20.02 1.41
N TRP A 166 25.19 -19.37 0.24
CA TRP A 166 24.12 -18.49 -0.22
C TRP A 166 22.76 -19.20 -0.35
N GLN A 167 22.78 -20.46 -0.79
CA GLN A 167 21.59 -21.30 -0.94
C GLN A 167 21.12 -21.94 0.38
N ASN A 168 21.91 -21.82 1.44
CA ASN A 168 21.57 -22.33 2.75
C ASN A 168 20.81 -21.27 3.57
N TYR A 169 19.52 -21.51 3.80
CA TYR A 169 18.68 -20.59 4.59
C TYR A 169 19.24 -20.38 6.01
N GLN A 170 19.88 -21.38 6.62
CA GLN A 170 20.47 -21.24 7.96
C GLN A 170 21.65 -20.26 7.96
N TRP A 171 22.43 -20.23 6.88
CA TRP A 171 23.47 -19.23 6.70
C TRP A 171 22.87 -17.83 6.55
N GLN A 172 21.77 -17.69 5.79
CA GLN A 172 21.04 -16.42 5.67
C GLN A 172 20.55 -15.93 7.04
N LEU A 173 19.92 -16.82 7.83
CA LEU A 173 19.45 -16.53 9.19
C LEU A 173 20.59 -16.14 10.15
N LYS A 174 21.70 -16.86 10.10
CA LYS A 174 22.89 -16.57 10.94
C LYS A 174 23.46 -15.18 10.66
N ASN A 175 23.43 -14.75 9.41
CA ASN A 175 24.02 -13.49 8.95
C ASN A 175 22.98 -12.35 8.80
N VAL A 176 21.78 -12.49 9.38
CA VAL A 176 20.80 -11.39 9.42
C VAL A 176 21.42 -10.16 10.07
N ILE A 177 21.36 -9.05 9.34
CA ILE A 177 21.94 -7.77 9.73
C ILE A 177 20.96 -7.06 10.66
N ARG A 178 21.35 -6.93 11.92
CA ARG A 178 20.55 -6.31 12.99
C ARG A 178 21.16 -5.01 13.52
N ASP A 179 22.33 -4.66 13.01
CA ASP A 179 23.12 -3.48 13.37
C ASP A 179 23.43 -2.66 12.10
N PRO A 180 23.67 -1.34 12.21
CA PRO A 180 23.94 -0.51 11.03
C PRO A 180 25.32 -0.77 10.42
N ALA A 181 26.28 -1.27 11.21
CA ALA A 181 27.69 -1.35 10.78
C ALA A 181 27.91 -2.21 9.52
N PRO A 182 27.29 -3.41 9.35
CA PRO A 182 27.38 -4.13 8.09
C PRO A 182 26.74 -3.40 6.91
N LEU A 183 25.58 -2.75 7.11
CA LEU A 183 24.91 -2.01 6.03
C LEU A 183 25.77 -0.86 5.51
N LEU A 184 26.35 -0.08 6.42
CA LEU A 184 27.22 1.06 6.08
C LEU A 184 28.48 0.64 5.31
N LYS A 185 28.91 -0.63 5.42
CA LYS A 185 30.03 -1.18 4.66
C LYS A 185 29.61 -1.78 3.33
N LEU A 186 28.34 -2.19 3.19
CA LEU A 186 27.85 -2.94 2.04
C LEU A 186 27.05 -2.10 1.04
N ILE A 187 26.44 -1.01 1.47
CA ILE A 187 25.63 -0.11 0.63
C ILE A 187 25.80 1.35 1.07
N GLU A 188 25.60 2.28 0.14
CA GLU A 188 25.44 3.70 0.48
C GLU A 188 24.10 3.93 1.21
N MET A 189 24.15 4.81 2.22
CA MET A 189 23.01 5.20 3.03
C MET A 189 23.03 6.72 3.22
N THR A 190 21.84 7.33 3.28
CA THR A 190 21.74 8.74 3.65
C THR A 190 22.03 8.93 5.14
N VAL A 191 22.40 10.15 5.53
CA VAL A 191 22.60 10.52 6.94
C VAL A 191 21.34 10.23 7.76
N GLU A 192 20.16 10.52 7.19
CA GLU A 192 18.87 10.27 7.82
C GLU A 192 18.56 8.79 8.01
N GLN A 193 18.82 7.95 6.99
CA GLN A 193 18.63 6.50 7.09
C GLN A 193 19.52 5.90 8.19
N LYS A 194 20.78 6.33 8.26
CA LYS A 194 21.72 5.91 9.30
C LYS A 194 21.20 6.28 10.69
N ALA A 195 20.84 7.55 10.89
CA ALA A 195 20.32 8.04 12.17
C ALA A 195 19.02 7.34 12.58
N SER A 196 18.15 7.03 11.62
CA SER A 196 16.89 6.32 11.85
C SER A 196 17.12 4.89 12.33
N ILE A 197 18.06 4.15 11.73
CA ILE A 197 18.42 2.79 12.18
C ILE A 197 19.07 2.83 13.57
N GLU A 198 20.00 3.75 13.81
CA GLU A 198 20.66 3.91 15.11
C GLU A 198 19.62 4.20 16.21
N LYS A 199 18.67 5.11 15.94
CA LYS A 199 17.57 5.42 16.86
C LYS A 199 16.62 4.23 17.05
N ALA A 200 16.29 3.50 15.99
CA ALA A 200 15.45 2.30 16.08
C ALA A 200 16.06 1.27 17.04
N ILE A 201 17.35 1.00 16.90
CA ILE A 201 18.07 0.06 17.79
C ILE A 201 18.11 0.58 19.22
N ALA A 202 18.42 1.87 19.44
CA ALA A 202 18.47 2.47 20.77
C ALA A 202 17.13 2.35 21.53
N HIS A 203 16.00 2.43 20.82
CA HIS A 203 14.66 2.32 21.39
C HIS A 203 14.06 0.90 21.35
N ARG A 204 14.83 -0.12 20.93
CA ARG A 204 14.35 -1.50 20.71
C ARG A 204 13.12 -1.55 19.80
N ILE A 205 13.22 -0.87 18.67
CA ILE A 205 12.31 -1.00 17.54
C ILE A 205 12.92 -2.09 16.65
N PRO A 206 12.16 -3.13 16.28
CA PRO A 206 12.73 -4.28 15.60
C PRO A 206 13.28 -3.88 14.23
N PHE A 207 14.49 -4.33 13.95
CA PHE A 207 15.19 -4.10 12.70
C PHE A 207 15.98 -5.34 12.31
N GLY A 208 15.90 -5.72 11.03
CA GLY A 208 16.58 -6.91 10.53
C GLY A 208 16.46 -7.05 9.02
N ILE A 209 17.59 -7.26 8.36
CA ILE A 209 17.67 -7.44 6.91
C ILE A 209 18.49 -8.70 6.61
N THR A 210 17.92 -9.63 5.84
CA THR A 210 18.66 -10.83 5.40
C THR A 210 19.73 -10.48 4.37
N PRO A 211 20.83 -11.25 4.28
CA PRO A 211 21.81 -11.04 3.21
C PRO A 211 21.18 -11.13 1.80
N TYR A 212 20.25 -12.07 1.60
CA TYR A 212 19.49 -12.17 0.36
C TYR A 212 18.76 -10.87 0.01
N TYR A 213 17.98 -10.31 0.92
CA TYR A 213 17.22 -9.10 0.65
C TYR A 213 18.12 -7.88 0.44
N LEU A 214 19.24 -7.80 1.17
CA LEU A 214 20.26 -6.78 0.91
C LEU A 214 20.83 -6.89 -0.52
N SER A 215 20.94 -8.09 -1.09
CA SER A 215 21.44 -8.24 -2.47
C SER A 215 20.53 -7.62 -3.53
N LEU A 216 19.25 -7.39 -3.18
CA LEU A 216 18.28 -6.72 -4.04
C LEU A 216 18.44 -5.20 -4.04
N MET A 217 19.21 -4.64 -3.10
CA MET A 217 19.47 -3.21 -3.00
C MET A 217 20.64 -2.80 -3.89
N ASP A 218 20.50 -1.63 -4.50
CA ASP A 218 21.57 -0.95 -5.21
C ASP A 218 22.68 -0.57 -4.23
N SER A 219 23.94 -0.83 -4.62
CA SER A 219 25.08 -0.45 -3.78
C SER A 219 25.24 1.06 -3.63
N LYS A 220 24.77 1.82 -4.63
CA LYS A 220 24.83 3.28 -4.68
C LYS A 220 23.43 3.84 -4.77
N ILE A 221 23.14 4.89 -4.00
CA ILE A 221 21.80 5.48 -3.93
C ILE A 221 21.39 6.08 -5.28
N GLY A 222 22.34 6.59 -6.06
CA GLY A 222 22.08 7.24 -7.35
C GLY A 222 21.54 6.32 -8.45
N ILE A 223 21.55 4.99 -8.27
CA ILE A 223 20.95 4.05 -9.24
C ILE A 223 19.42 4.12 -9.15
N GLY A 224 18.86 4.20 -7.94
CA GLY A 224 17.47 4.57 -7.68
C GLY A 224 16.41 3.53 -8.02
N TYR A 225 16.77 2.31 -8.43
CA TYR A 225 15.78 1.27 -8.74
C TYR A 225 15.33 0.49 -7.50
N ASP A 226 16.08 0.56 -6.41
CA ASP A 226 15.80 -0.17 -5.18
C ASP A 226 14.94 0.58 -4.15
N HIS A 227 14.41 1.77 -4.48
CA HIS A 227 13.66 2.59 -3.53
C HIS A 227 12.55 1.81 -2.83
N ALA A 228 11.76 1.04 -3.61
CA ALA A 228 10.69 0.20 -3.09
C ALA A 228 11.20 -0.97 -2.23
N ILE A 229 12.40 -1.49 -2.49
CA ILE A 229 13.02 -2.54 -1.68
C ILE A 229 13.50 -1.96 -0.34
N ARG A 230 14.13 -0.79 -0.37
CA ARG A 230 14.63 -0.07 0.82
C ARG A 230 13.50 0.37 1.74
N ALA A 231 12.45 0.99 1.20
CA ALA A 231 11.32 1.52 1.98
C ALA A 231 10.60 0.43 2.81
N GLN A 232 10.70 -0.83 2.39
CA GLN A 232 10.11 -1.95 3.10
C GLN A 232 10.84 -2.36 4.37
N VAL A 233 12.15 -2.08 4.51
CA VAL A 233 12.98 -2.59 5.62
C VAL A 233 13.84 -1.53 6.31
N ILE A 234 14.12 -0.40 5.65
CA ILE A 234 14.80 0.75 6.25
C ILE A 234 13.71 1.66 6.83
N PRO A 235 13.60 1.78 8.16
CA PRO A 235 12.53 2.53 8.77
C PRO A 235 12.70 4.05 8.51
N PRO A 236 11.65 4.75 8.03
CA PRO A 236 11.70 6.20 7.89
C PRO A 236 11.73 6.87 9.26
N LYS A 237 12.26 8.10 9.30
CA LYS A 237 12.46 8.84 10.54
C LYS A 237 11.17 9.00 11.35
N GLU A 238 10.07 9.36 10.69
CA GLU A 238 8.77 9.59 11.31
C GLU A 238 8.23 8.32 11.99
N TYR A 239 8.38 7.17 11.33
CA TYR A 239 8.00 5.88 11.90
C TYR A 239 8.79 5.59 13.19
N VAL A 240 10.11 5.78 13.14
CA VAL A 240 10.97 5.56 14.32
C VAL A 240 10.61 6.50 15.45
N ASP A 241 10.34 7.77 15.15
CA ASP A 241 9.95 8.78 16.13
C ASP A 241 8.63 8.45 16.83
N ILE A 242 7.62 8.03 16.06
CA ILE A 242 6.31 7.65 16.59
C ILE A 242 6.43 6.39 17.47
N MET A 243 7.10 5.35 16.96
CA MET A 243 7.34 4.10 17.70
C MET A 243 8.16 4.30 18.98
N ALA A 244 9.09 5.24 18.97
CA ALA A 244 9.91 5.58 20.13
C ALA A 244 9.13 6.40 21.16
N THR A 245 8.35 7.39 20.72
CA THR A 245 7.52 8.24 21.57
C THR A 245 6.50 7.41 22.36
N HIS A 246 5.80 6.50 21.69
CA HIS A 246 4.76 5.67 22.29
C HIS A 246 5.25 4.31 22.81
N ARG A 247 6.54 4.22 23.18
CA ARG A 247 7.14 2.93 23.56
C ARG A 247 6.43 2.24 24.73
N GLN A 248 5.97 2.99 25.72
CA GLN A 248 5.30 2.44 26.91
C GLN A 248 3.82 2.11 26.67
N GLU A 249 3.27 2.57 25.56
CA GLU A 249 1.85 2.47 25.19
C GLU A 249 1.70 1.73 23.85
N ARG A 250 2.65 0.84 23.53
CA ARG A 250 2.71 0.18 22.21
C ARG A 250 1.44 -0.61 21.90
N SER A 251 0.92 -1.34 22.88
CA SER A 251 -0.30 -2.14 22.73
C SER A 251 -1.51 -1.28 22.44
N SER A 252 -1.73 -0.18 23.17
CA SER A 252 -2.88 0.69 22.95
C SER A 252 -2.77 1.55 21.68
N MET A 253 -1.55 1.98 21.32
CA MET A 253 -1.34 2.89 20.19
C MET A 253 -1.21 2.17 18.84
N PHE A 254 -0.74 0.91 18.84
CA PHE A 254 -0.35 0.21 17.60
C PHE A 254 -1.05 -1.13 17.39
N ASP A 255 -1.86 -1.63 18.33
CA ASP A 255 -2.73 -2.79 18.10
C ASP A 255 -3.99 -2.37 17.30
N PHE A 256 -3.78 -1.98 16.05
CA PHE A 256 -4.86 -1.51 15.17
C PHE A 256 -5.93 -2.58 14.90
N MET A 257 -5.62 -3.85 15.14
CA MET A 257 -6.49 -4.99 14.89
C MET A 257 -7.17 -5.54 16.14
N GLY A 258 -6.90 -4.95 17.32
CA GLY A 258 -7.41 -5.44 18.60
C GLY A 258 -7.06 -6.90 18.85
N GLU A 259 -5.83 -7.33 18.50
CA GLU A 259 -5.41 -8.72 18.67
C GLU A 259 -5.45 -9.15 20.13
N HIS A 260 -5.15 -8.26 21.09
CA HIS A 260 -5.26 -8.59 22.51
C HIS A 260 -6.71 -8.89 22.94
N ASP A 261 -7.64 -8.01 22.55
CA ASP A 261 -9.06 -8.13 22.92
C ASP A 261 -9.76 -9.30 22.22
N THR A 262 -9.08 -9.91 21.24
CA THR A 262 -9.55 -11.07 20.49
C THR A 262 -8.70 -12.31 20.76
N SER A 263 -7.95 -12.34 21.87
CA SER A 263 -7.10 -13.45 22.31
C SER A 263 -7.75 -14.20 23.49
N PRO A 264 -8.53 -15.28 23.24
CA PRO A 264 -9.20 -16.01 24.33
C PRO A 264 -8.21 -16.78 25.23
N VAL A 265 -7.09 -17.22 24.68
CA VAL A 265 -5.94 -17.81 25.37
C VAL A 265 -4.66 -17.30 24.71
N GLU A 266 -3.51 -17.46 25.37
CA GLU A 266 -2.20 -17.13 24.80
C GLU A 266 -2.00 -17.83 23.45
N LEU A 267 -1.31 -17.15 22.53
CA LEU A 267 -1.02 -17.59 21.16
C LEU A 267 -2.23 -17.70 20.22
N ILE A 268 -3.47 -17.65 20.71
CA ILE A 268 -4.68 -17.75 19.88
C ILE A 268 -5.26 -16.37 19.62
N THR A 269 -5.57 -16.05 18.37
CA THR A 269 -6.41 -14.89 18.03
C THR A 269 -7.65 -15.36 17.27
N ARG A 270 -8.83 -14.96 17.75
CA ARG A 270 -10.14 -15.42 17.25
C ARG A 270 -11.04 -14.23 16.92
N ARG A 271 -11.03 -13.84 15.65
CA ARG A 271 -11.86 -12.73 15.12
C ARG A 271 -13.07 -13.18 14.29
N TYR A 272 -13.02 -14.39 13.74
CA TYR A 272 -14.04 -14.93 12.84
C TYR A 272 -14.74 -16.14 13.44
N PRO A 273 -15.92 -16.56 12.94
CA PRO A 273 -16.66 -17.71 13.47
C PRO A 273 -16.10 -19.10 13.13
N ASP A 274 -15.19 -19.22 12.16
CA ASP A 274 -14.64 -20.50 11.67
C ASP A 274 -13.11 -20.51 11.49
N ILE A 275 -12.47 -19.34 11.45
CA ILE A 275 -10.99 -19.19 11.39
C ILE A 275 -10.37 -18.75 12.73
N ALA A 276 -9.33 -19.44 13.19
CA ALA A 276 -8.47 -19.01 14.30
C ALA A 276 -7.03 -18.82 13.84
N ILE A 277 -6.29 -17.98 14.55
CA ILE A 277 -4.84 -17.81 14.36
C ILE A 277 -4.12 -18.49 15.52
N LEU A 278 -3.03 -19.20 15.23
CA LEU A 278 -2.06 -19.70 16.20
C LEU A 278 -0.71 -18.99 15.98
N LYS A 279 -0.14 -18.36 17.02
CA LYS A 279 1.10 -17.55 16.96
C LYS A 279 2.29 -18.23 17.67
N PRO A 280 2.81 -19.39 17.20
CA PRO A 280 3.86 -20.12 17.93
C PRO A 280 5.24 -19.45 17.87
N PHE A 281 5.46 -18.53 16.92
CA PHE A 281 6.74 -17.87 16.70
C PHE A 281 6.57 -16.38 16.46
N ASN A 282 7.07 -15.54 17.37
CA ASN A 282 6.80 -14.09 17.40
C ASN A 282 7.99 -13.22 16.94
N THR A 283 8.55 -13.53 15.78
CA THR A 283 9.50 -12.65 15.06
C THR A 283 9.70 -13.15 13.62
N CYS A 284 10.45 -12.40 12.83
CA CYS A 284 10.80 -12.75 11.44
C CYS A 284 12.33 -12.71 11.24
N ALA A 285 12.81 -13.23 10.11
CA ALA A 285 14.20 -13.14 9.66
C ALA A 285 14.51 -11.77 9.03
N GLN A 286 13.45 -11.06 8.66
CA GLN A 286 13.45 -9.72 8.11
C GLN A 286 12.29 -8.95 8.70
N ILE A 287 12.53 -7.70 9.09
CA ILE A 287 11.50 -6.85 9.67
C ILE A 287 11.00 -5.88 8.61
N CYS A 288 9.73 -6.05 8.23
CA CYS A 288 9.03 -5.12 7.37
C CYS A 288 8.62 -3.89 8.19
N VAL A 289 8.91 -2.69 7.70
CA VAL A 289 8.49 -1.42 8.34
C VAL A 289 6.97 -1.34 8.48
N TYR A 290 6.25 -1.90 7.51
CA TYR A 290 4.78 -1.95 7.43
C TYR A 290 4.16 -3.16 8.15
N CYS A 291 4.93 -3.91 8.94
CA CYS A 291 4.40 -5.05 9.69
C CYS A 291 3.40 -4.60 10.76
N GLN A 292 2.21 -5.21 10.75
CA GLN A 292 1.13 -4.90 11.68
C GLN A 292 1.43 -5.33 13.13
N ARG A 293 2.46 -6.15 13.35
CA ARG A 293 2.88 -6.66 14.67
C ARG A 293 4.26 -6.19 15.10
N ASN A 294 4.83 -5.16 14.46
CA ASN A 294 6.11 -4.60 14.91
C ASN A 294 6.06 -4.09 16.36
N TRP A 295 4.88 -3.80 16.89
CA TRP A 295 4.67 -3.40 18.27
C TRP A 295 4.80 -4.56 19.27
N GLU A 296 4.57 -5.81 18.85
CA GLU A 296 4.74 -7.04 19.67
C GLU A 296 6.21 -7.49 19.76
N ILE A 297 7.05 -7.03 18.85
CA ILE A 297 8.41 -7.56 18.66
C ILE A 297 9.43 -6.54 19.16
N GLU A 298 10.36 -6.95 20.04
CA GLU A 298 11.48 -6.08 20.45
C GLU A 298 12.71 -6.22 19.54
N ARG A 299 12.92 -7.40 18.95
CA ARG A 299 14.12 -7.73 18.18
C ARG A 299 13.83 -8.71 17.04
N CYS A 300 14.50 -8.51 15.90
CA CYS A 300 14.56 -9.50 14.82
C CYS A 300 15.28 -10.77 15.27
N LEU A 301 14.69 -11.95 14.98
CA LEU A 301 15.18 -13.25 15.44
C LEU A 301 15.45 -13.28 16.95
N ASP A 302 14.49 -12.78 17.74
CA ASP A 302 14.57 -12.85 19.20
C ASP A 302 14.73 -14.33 19.65
N PRO A 303 15.72 -14.66 20.50
CA PRO A 303 15.86 -16.02 21.03
C PRO A 303 14.64 -16.54 21.78
N LYS A 304 13.78 -15.65 22.28
CA LYS A 304 12.52 -15.96 22.96
C LYS A 304 11.30 -15.93 22.04
N ALA A 305 11.50 -15.83 20.72
CA ALA A 305 10.40 -15.76 19.76
C ALA A 305 9.57 -17.04 19.72
N MET A 306 10.19 -18.21 19.96
CA MET A 306 9.47 -19.47 20.02
C MET A 306 8.69 -19.58 21.33
N ALA A 307 7.38 -19.80 21.23
CA ALA A 307 6.54 -20.04 22.39
C ALA A 307 6.96 -21.34 23.13
N GLY A 308 6.77 -21.34 24.46
CA GLY A 308 6.99 -22.51 25.30
C GLY A 308 6.08 -23.67 24.91
N ARG A 309 6.54 -24.91 25.11
CA ARG A 309 5.78 -26.11 24.74
C ARG A 309 4.44 -26.18 25.46
N GLU A 310 4.41 -25.75 26.72
CA GLU A 310 3.22 -25.73 27.56
C GLU A 310 2.17 -24.74 27.03
N LEU A 311 2.59 -23.56 26.55
CA LEU A 311 1.67 -22.57 25.96
C LEU A 311 1.11 -23.06 24.63
N ILE A 312 1.95 -23.69 23.80
CA ILE A 312 1.49 -24.31 22.55
C ILE A 312 0.48 -25.41 22.83
N ALA A 313 0.75 -26.30 23.79
CA ALA A 313 -0.17 -27.36 24.18
C ALA A 313 -1.52 -26.81 24.69
N GLN A 314 -1.51 -25.71 25.46
CA GLN A 314 -2.74 -25.03 25.91
C GLN A 314 -3.53 -24.43 24.74
N ALA A 315 -2.84 -23.80 23.80
CA ALA A 315 -3.46 -23.24 22.59
C ALA A 315 -4.08 -24.33 21.70
N LEU A 316 -3.39 -25.47 21.53
CA LEU A 316 -3.91 -26.62 20.80
C LEU A 316 -5.11 -27.26 21.51
N ALA A 317 -5.06 -27.43 22.83
CA ALA A 317 -6.19 -27.93 23.61
C ALA A 317 -7.42 -27.01 23.49
N TRP A 318 -7.21 -25.69 23.48
CA TRP A 318 -8.28 -24.73 23.22
C TRP A 318 -8.89 -24.96 21.82
N LEU A 319 -8.09 -25.19 20.79
CA LEU A 319 -8.60 -25.49 19.44
C LEU A 319 -9.41 -26.80 19.42
N ASP A 320 -8.94 -27.85 20.10
CA ASP A 320 -9.65 -29.13 20.22
C ASP A 320 -11.04 -28.99 20.90
N GLU A 321 -11.13 -28.10 21.89
CA GLU A 321 -12.38 -27.80 22.60
C GLU A 321 -13.37 -26.94 21.78
N HIS A 322 -12.93 -26.36 20.66
CA HIS A 322 -13.71 -25.41 19.86
C HIS A 322 -13.97 -25.92 18.43
N PRO A 323 -14.85 -26.93 18.24
CA PRO A 323 -15.09 -27.58 16.94
C PRO A 323 -15.71 -26.66 15.87
N SER A 324 -16.15 -25.45 16.24
CA SER A 324 -16.54 -24.42 15.27
C SER A 324 -15.37 -23.87 14.46
N VAL A 325 -14.12 -24.04 14.93
CA VAL A 325 -12.92 -23.61 14.22
C VAL A 325 -12.59 -24.67 13.16
N GLY A 326 -12.87 -24.37 11.89
CA GLY A 326 -12.51 -25.24 10.77
C GLY A 326 -11.11 -24.97 10.22
N ASP A 327 -10.65 -23.72 10.31
CA ASP A 327 -9.41 -23.27 9.70
C ASP A 327 -8.49 -22.65 10.77
N VAL A 328 -7.22 -23.10 10.80
CA VAL A 328 -6.20 -22.56 11.72
C VAL A 328 -5.03 -21.99 10.91
N LEU A 329 -4.81 -20.68 11.05
CA LEU A 329 -3.67 -19.99 10.44
C LEU A 329 -2.49 -19.96 11.42
N ILE A 330 -1.42 -20.68 11.09
CA ILE A 330 -0.15 -20.62 11.83
C ILE A 330 0.63 -19.37 11.39
N THR A 331 0.86 -18.42 12.30
CA THR A 331 1.55 -17.14 12.05
C THR A 331 2.24 -16.61 13.33
N GLY A 332 2.14 -15.31 13.61
CA GLY A 332 2.91 -14.58 14.60
C GLY A 332 3.80 -13.59 13.86
N GLY A 333 5.06 -13.96 13.71
CA GLY A 333 5.92 -13.49 12.63
C GLY A 333 5.94 -14.49 11.48
N ASP A 334 7.12 -15.02 11.18
CA ASP A 334 7.33 -16.02 10.13
C ASP A 334 7.54 -17.41 10.74
N PRO A 335 6.54 -18.31 10.68
CA PRO A 335 6.61 -19.65 11.28
C PRO A 335 7.60 -20.57 10.55
N LEU A 336 7.97 -20.28 9.29
CA LEU A 336 8.90 -21.12 8.52
C LEU A 336 10.37 -20.93 8.94
N ILE A 337 10.62 -20.07 9.93
CA ILE A 337 11.91 -19.97 10.62
C ILE A 337 12.08 -21.08 11.66
N MET A 338 10.97 -21.64 12.16
CA MET A 338 11.00 -22.76 13.08
C MET A 338 11.67 -23.97 12.42
N LYS A 339 12.20 -24.88 13.23
CA LYS A 339 12.69 -26.16 12.71
C LYS A 339 11.50 -26.98 12.23
N ASP A 340 11.68 -27.77 11.17
CA ASP A 340 10.66 -28.65 10.60
C ASP A 340 9.98 -29.51 11.68
N ALA A 341 10.75 -30.13 12.58
CA ALA A 341 10.22 -30.96 13.66
C ALA A 341 9.44 -30.19 14.75
N GLN A 342 9.52 -28.86 14.79
CA GLN A 342 8.67 -28.03 15.65
C GLN A 342 7.36 -27.70 14.94
N LEU A 343 7.41 -27.39 13.65
CA LEU A 343 6.24 -27.14 12.83
C LEU A 343 5.39 -28.40 12.64
N GLU A 344 6.00 -29.57 12.42
CA GLU A 344 5.31 -30.87 12.28
C GLU A 344 4.55 -31.30 13.55
N LYS A 345 4.92 -30.74 14.72
CA LYS A 345 4.24 -31.03 16.00
C LYS A 345 3.02 -30.17 16.25
N ILE A 346 2.87 -29.09 15.49
CA ILE A 346 1.70 -28.21 15.48
C ILE A 346 0.78 -28.75 14.40
#